data_AF-A0A8S9TGR2-F1
#
_entry.id   AF-A0A8S9TGR2-F1
#
_cell.length_a   1.000
_cell.length_b   1.000
_cell.length_c   1.000
_cell.angle_alpha   90.00
_cell.angle_beta   90.00
_cell.angle_gamma   90.00
#
_symmetry.space_group_name_H-M   'P 1'
#
loop_
_entity.id
_entity.type
_entity.pdbx_description
1 polymer ?
#
loop_
_entity_poly.entity_id
_entity_poly.type
_entity_poly.pdbx_seq_one_letter_code
_entity_poly.pdbx_strand_id
1 'polypeptide(L)'
;MVSTRKPLLTCVSVVWRERQETLGFLPHVAALISAYLDSSQLWNIPQALDFGYLHLLQRLDATSRRLRPLSNRSCFLSAAQRGDLALLQWLAVYDPDFKGYGGVLDHAAEHGQLEVVKWLDKTLPDLQAGKRTS
;
A
#
# COMPACT_ATOMS: atom_id res chain seq x y z
N MET A 1 -18.99 1.44 16.87
CA MET A 1 -18.96 0.22 16.02
C MET A 1 -18.75 0.65 14.57
N VAL A 2 -17.50 0.74 14.12
CA VAL A 2 -17.19 1.13 12.73
C VAL A 2 -17.55 -0.04 11.83
N SER A 3 -18.62 0.08 11.06
CA SER A 3 -18.93 -0.88 9.99
C SER A 3 -17.76 -0.91 9.02
N THR A 4 -16.92 -1.95 9.10
CA THR A 4 -15.88 -2.25 8.12
C THR A 4 -16.54 -2.73 6.82
N ARG A 5 -17.24 -1.84 6.10
CA ARG A 5 -17.65 -2.12 4.72
C ARG A 5 -16.41 -1.97 3.87
N LYS A 6 -15.98 -3.09 3.27
CA LYS A 6 -14.96 -3.10 2.23
C LYS A 6 -15.33 -2.05 1.17
N PRO A 7 -14.40 -1.17 0.75
CA PRO A 7 -14.70 -0.21 -0.30
C PRO A 7 -15.05 -0.97 -1.59
N LEU A 8 -16.21 -0.65 -2.17
CA LEU A 8 -16.65 -1.23 -3.45
C LEU A 8 -15.64 -0.85 -4.54
N LEU A 9 -15.48 -1.72 -5.54
CA LEU A 9 -14.79 -1.34 -6.77
C LEU A 9 -15.46 -0.09 -7.36
N THR A 10 -14.65 0.84 -7.88
CA THR A 10 -15.15 2.07 -8.50
C THR A 10 -16.13 1.77 -9.63
N CYS A 11 -15.83 0.78 -10.48
CA CYS A 11 -16.74 0.32 -11.53
C CYS A 11 -18.10 -0.14 -10.97
N VAL A 12 -18.11 -0.92 -9.87
CA VAL A 12 -19.36 -1.35 -9.21
C VAL A 12 -20.07 -0.15 -8.60
N SER A 13 -19.35 0.78 -7.97
CA SER A 13 -19.96 1.96 -7.36
C SER A 13 -20.64 2.90 -8.37
N VAL A 14 -20.05 3.05 -9.56
CA VAL A 14 -20.60 3.88 -10.65
C VAL A 14 -21.88 3.26 -11.20
N VAL A 15 -21.82 1.97 -11.55
CA VAL A 15 -23.01 1.23 -12.05
C VAL A 15 -24.11 1.22 -11.00
N TRP A 16 -23.76 1.05 -9.72
CA TRP A 16 -24.76 1.01 -8.64
C TRP A 16 -25.43 2.37 -8.40
N ARG A 17 -24.69 3.48 -8.56
CA ARG A 17 -25.25 4.83 -8.49
C ARG A 17 -26.19 5.11 -9.67
N GLU A 18 -25.79 4.70 -10.87
CA GLU A 18 -26.57 4.95 -12.09
C GLU A 18 -27.83 4.07 -12.19
N ARG A 19 -27.79 2.86 -11.63
CA ARG A 19 -28.89 1.87 -11.66
C ARG A 19 -29.65 1.78 -10.34
N GLN A 20 -29.47 2.74 -9.43
CA GLN A 20 -30.04 2.71 -8.08
C GLN A 20 -31.57 2.66 -8.08
N GLU A 21 -32.22 3.34 -9.02
CA GLU A 21 -33.68 3.34 -9.19
C GLU A 21 -34.22 1.98 -9.68
N THR A 22 -33.44 1.27 -10.50
CA THR A 22 -33.82 -0.02 -11.08
C THR A 22 -33.49 -1.22 -10.19
N LEU A 23 -32.42 -1.14 -9.39
CA LEU A 23 -31.90 -2.27 -8.58
C LEU A 23 -32.36 -2.23 -7.12
N GLY A 24 -32.89 -1.10 -6.65
CA GLY A 24 -33.23 -0.88 -5.24
C GLY A 24 -32.00 -0.76 -4.33
N PHE A 25 -32.22 -0.39 -3.06
CA PHE A 25 -31.14 -0.20 -2.07
C PHE A 25 -30.71 -1.53 -1.43
N LEU A 26 -30.01 -2.37 -2.19
CA LEU A 26 -29.49 -3.67 -1.74
C LEU A 26 -27.95 -3.66 -1.61
N PRO A 27 -27.39 -3.11 -0.51
CA PRO A 27 -25.94 -2.92 -0.37
C PRO A 27 -25.14 -4.23 -0.29
N HIS A 28 -25.78 -5.35 0.07
CA HIS A 28 -25.14 -6.66 0.13
C HIS A 28 -24.93 -7.27 -1.26
N VAL A 29 -25.82 -6.99 -2.23
CA VAL A 29 -25.66 -7.46 -3.62
C VAL A 29 -24.51 -6.71 -4.29
N ALA A 30 -24.42 -5.39 -4.07
CA ALA A 30 -23.26 -4.59 -4.50
C ALA A 30 -21.94 -5.15 -3.94
N ALA A 31 -21.94 -5.56 -2.66
CA ALA A 31 -20.78 -6.16 -2.03
C ALA A 31 -20.43 -7.53 -2.62
N LEU A 32 -21.42 -8.38 -2.95
CA LEU A 32 -21.19 -9.67 -3.60
C LEU A 32 -20.63 -9.51 -5.01
N ILE A 33 -21.18 -8.59 -5.81
CA ILE A 33 -20.68 -8.29 -7.15
C ILE A 33 -19.26 -7.72 -7.07
N SER A 34 -19.01 -6.81 -6.14
CA SER A 34 -17.66 -6.29 -5.93
C SER A 34 -16.69 -7.35 -5.45
N ALA A 35 -17.13 -8.37 -4.69
CA ALA A 35 -16.29 -9.49 -4.27
C ALA A 35 -16.04 -10.48 -5.42
N TYR A 36 -17.03 -10.72 -6.27
CA TYR A 36 -16.91 -11.58 -7.45
C TYR A 36 -15.95 -10.99 -8.49
N LEU A 37 -16.06 -9.69 -8.74
CA LEU A 37 -15.15 -8.95 -9.63
C LEU A 37 -13.78 -8.69 -8.99
N ASP A 38 -13.58 -9.04 -7.71
CA ASP A 38 -12.33 -8.78 -7.01
C ASP A 38 -11.24 -9.77 -7.43
N SER A 39 -10.57 -9.49 -8.53
CA SER A 39 -9.41 -10.27 -8.98
C SER A 39 -8.15 -9.99 -8.15
N SER A 40 -8.20 -9.09 -7.16
CA SER A 40 -7.02 -8.76 -6.33
C SER A 40 -6.46 -9.99 -5.62
N GLN A 41 -7.32 -10.94 -5.23
CA GLN A 41 -6.93 -12.22 -4.61
C GLN A 41 -6.02 -13.09 -5.49
N LEU A 42 -5.99 -12.86 -6.80
CA LEU A 42 -5.16 -13.59 -7.75
C LEU A 42 -3.75 -12.99 -7.89
N TRP A 43 -3.49 -11.83 -7.31
CA TRP A 43 -2.21 -11.14 -7.43
C TRP A 43 -1.26 -11.53 -6.31
N ASN A 44 -0.04 -11.93 -6.69
CA ASN A 44 1.04 -12.11 -5.75
C ASN A 44 1.50 -10.75 -5.21
N ILE A 45 1.49 -10.59 -3.89
CA ILE A 45 1.86 -9.35 -3.20
C ILE A 45 3.26 -8.83 -3.63
N PRO A 46 4.29 -9.69 -3.81
CA PRO A 46 5.60 -9.24 -4.32
C PRO A 46 5.53 -8.61 -5.71
N GLN A 47 4.72 -9.15 -6.63
CA GLN A 47 4.56 -8.57 -7.96
C GLN A 47 3.84 -7.22 -7.89
N ALA A 48 2.78 -7.12 -7.08
CA ALA A 48 2.09 -5.85 -6.88
C ALA A 48 3.00 -4.75 -6.29
N LEU A 49 3.94 -5.13 -5.42
CA LEU A 49 4.98 -4.26 -4.85
C LEU A 49 6.01 -3.86 -5.91
N ASP A 50 6.56 -4.82 -6.66
CA ASP A 50 7.55 -4.55 -7.70
C ASP A 50 6.99 -3.64 -8.80
N PHE A 51 5.68 -3.75 -9.08
CA PHE A 51 4.99 -2.89 -10.05
C PHE A 51 4.48 -1.56 -9.47
N GLY A 52 4.58 -1.32 -8.15
CA GLY A 52 4.18 -0.06 -7.51
C GLY A 52 2.67 0.18 -7.47
N TYR A 53 1.86 -0.88 -7.49
CA TYR A 53 0.40 -0.75 -7.51
C TYR A 53 -0.18 -0.52 -6.11
N LEU A 54 0.05 0.67 -5.56
CA LEU A 54 -0.37 1.08 -4.22
C LEU A 54 -1.86 0.80 -3.92
N HIS A 55 -2.75 1.09 -4.87
CA HIS A 55 -4.19 0.85 -4.72
C HIS A 55 -4.53 -0.64 -4.58
N LEU A 56 -3.81 -1.51 -5.29
CA LEU A 56 -3.99 -2.95 -5.21
C LEU A 56 -3.46 -3.47 -3.87
N LEU A 57 -2.34 -2.92 -3.38
CA LEU A 57 -1.77 -3.24 -2.06
C LEU A 57 -2.67 -2.81 -0.91
N GLN A 58 -3.22 -1.60 -0.93
CA GLN A 58 -4.18 -1.13 0.08
C GLN A 58 -5.45 -1.99 0.10
N ARG A 59 -5.92 -2.38 -1.10
CA ARG A 59 -7.09 -3.26 -1.24
C ARG A 59 -6.80 -4.68 -0.74
N LEU A 60 -5.61 -5.21 -1.03
CA LEU A 60 -5.11 -6.49 -0.53
C LEU A 60 -4.92 -6.47 0.99
N ASP A 61 -4.38 -5.40 1.57
CA ASP A 61 -4.24 -5.26 3.03
C ASP A 61 -5.61 -5.24 3.72
N ALA A 62 -6.58 -4.52 3.14
CA ALA A 62 -7.94 -4.48 3.64
C ALA A 62 -8.69 -5.84 3.55
N THR A 63 -8.26 -6.76 2.68
CA THR A 63 -8.85 -8.09 2.52
C THR A 63 -8.07 -9.19 3.24
N SER A 64 -6.75 -9.07 3.29
CA SER A 64 -5.81 -10.05 3.79
C SER A 64 -5.23 -9.52 5.10
N ARG A 65 -5.86 -9.86 6.22
CA ARG A 65 -5.56 -9.34 7.58
C ARG A 65 -4.12 -9.57 8.10
N ARG A 66 -3.22 -10.14 7.29
CA ARG A 66 -1.83 -10.41 7.63
C ARG A 66 -0.97 -10.43 6.34
N LEU A 67 -0.51 -9.28 5.85
CA LEU A 67 0.66 -9.22 4.95
C LEU A 67 1.98 -9.36 5.75
N ARG A 68 2.00 -10.27 6.73
CA ARG A 68 3.22 -10.64 7.44
C ARG A 68 3.85 -11.80 6.67
N PRO A 69 4.53 -11.53 5.54
CA PRO A 69 5.93 -11.10 5.61
C PRO A 69 6.32 -10.17 4.44
N LEU A 70 6.07 -8.86 4.55
CA LEU A 70 6.51 -7.88 3.55
C LEU A 70 7.79 -7.11 3.91
N SER A 71 8.47 -7.47 5.00
CA SER A 71 9.81 -6.96 5.33
C SER A 71 10.89 -7.50 4.36
N ASN A 72 10.55 -7.71 3.08
CA ASN A 72 11.55 -8.00 2.07
C ASN A 72 12.22 -6.68 1.73
N ARG A 73 13.46 -6.52 2.18
CA ARG A 73 14.33 -5.38 1.87
C ARG A 73 14.25 -5.02 0.38
N SER A 74 14.09 -6.02 -0.49
CA SER A 74 13.91 -5.83 -1.94
C SER A 74 12.78 -4.87 -2.30
N CYS A 75 11.64 -4.86 -1.61
CA CYS A 75 10.53 -3.97 -1.95
C CYS A 75 10.86 -2.49 -1.68
N PHE A 76 11.54 -2.20 -0.58
CA PHE A 76 12.04 -0.85 -0.31
C PHE A 76 13.09 -0.44 -1.34
N LEU A 77 13.95 -1.37 -1.78
CA LEU A 77 14.95 -1.09 -2.81
C LEU A 77 14.31 -0.83 -4.18
N SER A 78 13.36 -1.67 -4.61
CA SER A 78 12.60 -1.48 -5.86
C SER A 78 11.84 -0.15 -5.85
N ALA A 79 11.21 0.20 -4.73
CA ALA A 79 10.49 1.47 -4.57
C ALA A 79 11.45 2.67 -4.61
N ALA A 80 12.60 2.56 -3.93
CA ALA A 80 13.65 3.58 -3.96
C ALA A 80 14.25 3.76 -5.34
N GLN A 81 14.55 2.68 -6.07
CA GLN A 81 15.04 2.72 -7.43
C GLN A 81 14.05 3.42 -8.38
N ARG A 82 12.75 3.17 -8.20
CA ARG A 82 11.67 3.77 -9.00
C ARG A 82 11.34 5.21 -8.61
N GLY A 83 11.78 5.67 -7.44
CA GLY A 83 11.38 6.97 -6.89
C GLY A 83 9.94 6.99 -6.36
N ASP A 84 9.36 5.83 -6.04
CA ASP A 84 7.96 5.72 -5.61
C ASP A 84 7.82 6.10 -4.13
N LEU A 85 7.77 7.41 -3.88
CA LEU A 85 7.66 7.97 -2.53
C LEU A 85 6.37 7.53 -1.82
N ALA A 86 5.26 7.42 -2.55
CA ALA A 86 3.98 7.03 -1.96
C ALA A 86 4.03 5.58 -1.46
N LEU A 87 4.68 4.69 -2.21
CA LEU A 87 4.91 3.32 -1.77
C LEU A 87 5.85 3.25 -0.56
N LEU A 88 6.94 4.01 -0.54
CA LEU A 88 7.86 4.05 0.60
C LEU A 88 7.22 4.59 1.87
N GLN A 89 6.39 5.64 1.77
CA GLN A 89 5.63 6.17 2.90
C GLN A 89 4.63 5.14 3.43
N TRP A 90 3.94 4.44 2.54
CA TRP A 90 3.01 3.38 2.92
C TRP A 90 3.74 2.22 3.61
N LEU A 91 4.88 1.78 3.06
CA LEU A 91 5.71 0.73 3.64
C LEU A 91 6.28 1.13 5.01
N ALA A 92 6.68 2.39 5.20
CA ALA A 92 7.18 2.88 6.48
C ALA A 92 6.11 2.92 7.58
N VAL A 93 4.85 3.20 7.21
CA VAL A 93 3.71 3.09 8.15
C VAL A 93 3.36 1.62 8.43
N TYR A 94 3.54 0.75 7.43
CA TYR A 94 3.25 -0.67 7.54
C TYR A 94 4.26 -1.43 8.42
N ASP A 95 5.55 -1.11 8.28
CA ASP A 95 6.66 -1.72 9.02
C ASP A 95 7.52 -0.65 9.70
N PRO A 96 7.09 -0.14 10.87
CA PRO A 96 7.81 0.90 11.59
C PRO A 96 9.17 0.42 12.14
N ASP A 97 9.38 -0.90 12.28
CA ASP A 97 10.60 -1.50 12.81
C ASP A 97 11.65 -1.78 11.73
N PHE A 98 11.41 -1.39 10.48
CA PHE A 98 12.34 -1.60 9.38
C PHE A 98 13.67 -0.87 9.61
N LYS A 99 14.78 -1.62 9.65
CA LYS A 99 16.14 -1.07 9.92
C LYS A 99 16.99 -0.91 8.66
N GLY A 100 16.46 -1.27 7.49
CA GLY A 100 17.22 -1.32 6.23
C GLY A 100 17.35 0.01 5.50
N TYR A 101 16.87 1.13 6.07
CA TYR A 101 16.81 2.44 5.41
C TYR A 101 18.15 2.97 4.88
N GLY A 102 19.28 2.57 5.46
CA GLY A 102 20.61 2.91 4.92
C GLY A 102 20.80 2.41 3.49
N GLY A 103 20.50 1.14 3.22
CA GLY A 103 20.59 0.60 1.86
C GLY A 103 19.53 1.13 0.90
N VAL A 104 18.39 1.60 1.42
CA VAL A 104 17.34 2.26 0.64
C VAL A 104 17.81 3.65 0.20
N LEU A 105 18.48 4.39 1.09
CA LEU A 105 19.08 5.68 0.80
C LEU A 105 20.18 5.56 -0.26
N ASP A 106 21.09 4.60 -0.08
CA ASP A 106 22.19 4.37 -1.02
C ASP A 106 21.66 4.06 -2.43
N HIS A 107 20.66 3.18 -2.54
CA HIS A 107 20.03 2.86 -3.83
C HIS A 107 19.23 4.04 -4.41
N ALA A 108 18.51 4.82 -3.60
CA ALA A 108 17.83 6.02 -4.07
C ALA A 108 18.83 7.06 -4.61
N ALA A 109 19.96 7.24 -3.92
CA ALA A 109 21.02 8.15 -4.32
C ALA A 109 21.71 7.68 -5.62
N GLU A 110 22.01 6.39 -5.74
CA GLU A 110 22.58 5.77 -6.94
C GLU A 110 21.69 6.00 -8.18
N HIS A 111 20.37 5.92 -8.00
CA HIS A 111 19.40 6.10 -9.09
C HIS A 111 18.94 7.54 -9.29
N GLY A 112 19.52 8.51 -8.57
CA GLY A 112 19.20 9.94 -8.71
C GLY A 112 17.81 10.34 -8.19
N GLN A 113 17.22 9.55 -7.29
CA GLN A 113 15.86 9.72 -6.79
C GLN A 113 15.82 10.73 -5.63
N LEU A 114 16.01 12.00 -5.98
CA LEU A 114 16.17 13.11 -5.03
C LEU A 114 15.03 13.25 -4.02
N GLU A 115 13.78 13.03 -4.44
CA GLU A 115 12.62 13.17 -3.56
C GLU A 115 12.56 12.07 -2.48
N VAL A 116 13.01 10.86 -2.81
CA VAL A 116 13.16 9.77 -1.84
C VAL A 116 14.28 10.07 -0.86
N VAL A 117 15.43 10.56 -1.34
CA VAL A 117 16.56 10.95 -0.49
C VAL A 117 16.19 12.05 0.48
N LYS A 118 15.49 13.11 0.03
CA LYS A 118 15.00 14.20 0.90
C LYS A 118 14.02 13.69 1.96
N TRP A 119 13.16 12.74 1.60
CA TRP A 119 12.22 12.15 2.55
C TRP A 119 12.94 11.28 3.58
N LEU A 120 13.89 10.44 3.15
CA LEU A 120 14.72 9.63 4.05
C LEU A 120 15.55 10.51 5.00
N ASP A 121 16.19 11.56 4.49
CA ASP A 121 17.00 12.48 5.28
C ASP A 121 16.17 13.19 6.37
N LYS A 122 14.91 13.51 6.09
CA LYS A 122 13.98 14.07 7.08
C LYS A 122 13.44 13.05 8.09
N THR A 123 13.28 11.79 7.68
CA THR A 123 12.68 10.73 8.53
C THR A 123 13.71 9.96 9.36
N LEU A 124 14.97 9.89 8.91
CA LEU A 124 16.10 9.31 9.63
C LEU A 124 16.40 9.93 11.01
N PRO A 125 16.34 11.27 11.23
CA PRO A 125 16.58 11.85 12.56
C PRO A 125 15.54 11.42 13.60
N ASP A 126 14.29 11.22 13.23
CA ASP A 126 13.23 10.73 14.13
C ASP A 126 13.45 9.26 14.54
N LEU A 127 13.99 8.44 13.62
CA LEU A 127 14.34 7.03 13.87
C LEU A 127 15.65 6.86 14.66
N GLN A 128 16.54 7.86 14.61
CA GLN A 128 17.79 7.91 15.40
C GLN A 128 17.57 8.50 16.79
N ALA A 129 16.57 9.37 16.99
CA ALA A 129 16.21 9.92 18.30
C ALA A 129 15.75 8.84 19.29
N GLY A 130 15.05 7.81 18.81
CA GLY A 130 14.67 6.64 19.62
C GLY A 130 15.84 5.74 20.04
N LYS A 131 17.04 5.92 19.49
CA LYS A 131 18.26 5.17 19.87
C LYS A 131 19.08 5.83 20.97
N ARG A 132 18.81 7.10 21.33
CA ARG A 132 19.60 7.84 22.34
C ARG A 132 19.04 7.74 23.76
N THR A 133 17.86 7.16 23.95
CA THR A 133 17.23 6.94 25.26
C THR A 133 17.04 5.43 25.51
N SER A 134 18.12 4.66 25.55
CA SER A 134 18.19 3.32 26.14
C SER A 134 19.63 3.03 26.54
#